data_AF-Q96LA6-F1
#
_entry.id   AF-Q96LA6-F1
#
_cell.length_a   1.000
_cell.length_b   1.000
_cell.length_c   1.000
_cell.angle_alpha   90.00
_cell.angle_beta   90.00
_cell.angle_gamma   90.00
#
_symmetry.space_group_name_H-M   'P 1'
#
loop_
_entity.id
_entity.type
_entity.pdbx_description
1 polymer ?
#
loop_
_entity_poly.entity_id
_entity_poly.type
_entity_poly.pdbx_seq_one_letter_code
_entity_poly.pdbx_strand_id
1 'polypeptide(L)'
;MLPRLLLLICAPLCEPAELFLIASPSHPTEGSPVTLTCKMPFLQSSDAQFQFCFFRDTRALGPGWSSSPKLQIAAMWKEDTGSYWCEAQTMASKVLRSRRSQINVHRVPVADVSLETQPPGGQVMEGDRLVLICSVAMGTGDITFLWYKGAVGLNLQSKTQRSLTAEYEIPSVRESDAEQYYCVAENGYGPSPSGLVSITVRIPVSRPILMLRAPRAQAAVEDVLELHCEALRGSPPILYWFYHEDITLGSRSAPSGGGASFNLSLTEEHSGNYSCEANNGLGAQRSEAVTLNFTVPTGARSNHLTSGVIEGLLSTLGPATVALLFCYGLKRKIGRRSARDPLRSLPSPLPQEFTYLNSPTPGQLQPIYENVNVVSGDEVYSLAYYNQPEQESVAAETLGTHMEDKVSLDIYSRLRKANITDVDYEDAM
;
A
#
# COMPACT_ATOMS: atom_id res chain seq x y z
N MET A 1 44.50 34.00 91.76
CA MET A 1 43.61 34.92 91.03
C MET A 1 43.04 34.16 89.84
N LEU A 2 41.75 33.82 89.89
CA LEU A 2 40.91 33.58 88.72
C LEU A 2 39.82 34.66 88.77
N PRO A 3 39.42 35.27 87.64
CA PRO A 3 38.49 34.60 86.74
C PRO A 3 38.86 34.77 85.24
N ARG A 4 38.69 33.71 84.45
CA ARG A 4 37.63 33.54 83.44
C ARG A 4 37.46 34.73 82.49
N LEU A 5 37.79 34.52 81.22
CA LEU A 5 36.78 34.55 80.15
C LEU A 5 37.35 33.93 78.85
N LEU A 6 37.14 32.62 78.67
CA LEU A 6 37.08 32.03 77.34
C LEU A 6 35.82 32.60 76.66
N LEU A 7 35.96 33.70 75.91
CA LEU A 7 34.97 34.13 74.93
C LEU A 7 35.18 33.33 73.64
N LEU A 8 34.79 32.06 73.68
CA LEU A 8 34.52 31.24 72.52
C LEU A 8 33.00 31.04 72.48
N ILE A 9 32.27 32.07 72.06
CA ILE A 9 30.84 31.95 71.78
C ILE A 9 30.57 32.67 70.46
N CYS A 10 30.45 31.84 69.42
CA CYS A 10 29.60 32.05 68.26
C CYS A 10 29.69 33.44 67.59
N ALA A 11 30.76 33.69 66.82
CA ALA A 11 30.51 34.37 65.57
C ALA A 11 29.60 33.42 64.77
N PRO A 12 28.32 33.76 64.48
CA PRO A 12 27.56 32.96 63.54
C PRO A 12 28.43 32.89 62.30
N LEU A 13 28.68 31.69 61.78
CA LEU A 13 29.37 31.53 60.51
C LEU A 13 28.63 32.44 59.53
N CYS A 14 29.24 33.58 59.25
CA CYS A 14 28.78 34.49 58.23
C CYS A 14 29.14 33.76 56.95
N GLU A 15 28.32 32.78 56.58
CA GLU A 15 28.45 32.08 55.32
C GLU A 15 28.50 33.18 54.27
N PRO A 16 29.60 33.28 53.51
CA PRO A 16 29.75 34.35 52.55
C PRO A 16 28.52 34.32 51.64
N ALA A 17 27.91 35.49 51.44
CA ALA A 17 26.78 35.65 50.54
C ALA A 17 27.22 35.26 49.12
N GLU A 18 27.11 33.98 48.78
CA GLU A 18 27.45 33.44 47.47
C GLU A 18 26.29 33.63 46.51
N LEU A 19 26.62 33.97 45.27
CA LEU A 19 25.68 34.09 44.16
C LEU A 19 25.59 32.74 43.45
N PHE A 20 24.37 32.28 43.18
CA PHE A 20 24.10 30.99 42.55
C PHE A 20 23.29 31.18 41.27
N LEU A 21 23.66 30.43 40.23
CA LEU A 21 22.87 30.33 39.01
C LEU A 21 22.07 29.03 39.05
N ILE A 22 20.77 29.11 38.77
CA ILE A 22 19.88 27.95 38.68
C ILE A 22 19.25 27.93 37.29
N ALA A 23 19.38 26.82 36.58
CA ALA A 23 18.67 26.58 35.33
C ALA A 23 17.42 25.72 35.60
N SER A 24 16.29 26.12 35.02
CA SER A 24 15.04 25.36 35.08
C SER A 24 14.45 25.18 33.69
N PRO A 25 14.33 23.94 33.17
CA PRO A 25 14.86 22.70 33.76
C PRO A 25 16.40 22.68 33.82
N SER A 26 16.96 21.85 34.69
CA SER A 26 18.42 21.68 34.81
C SER A 26 19.04 20.85 33.68
N HIS A 27 18.23 20.00 33.04
CA HIS A 27 18.61 19.14 31.92
C HIS A 27 17.68 19.43 30.73
N PRO A 28 17.90 20.54 30.00
CA PRO A 28 17.07 20.87 28.86
C PRO A 28 17.30 19.94 27.68
N THR A 29 16.25 19.73 26.89
CA THR A 29 16.32 19.09 25.58
C THR A 29 16.34 20.13 24.48
N GLU A 30 16.79 19.77 23.28
CA GLU A 30 16.72 20.68 22.13
C GLU A 30 15.28 21.18 21.89
N GLY A 31 15.14 22.46 21.56
CA GLY A 31 13.86 23.14 21.36
C GLY A 31 13.13 23.53 22.65
N SER A 32 13.54 23.01 23.82
CA SER A 32 12.88 23.32 25.09
C SER A 32 13.29 24.70 25.64
N PRO A 33 12.37 25.44 26.30
CA PRO A 33 12.70 26.70 26.95
C PRO A 33 13.42 26.47 28.28
N VAL A 34 14.38 27.35 28.60
CA VAL A 34 15.08 27.35 29.89
C VAL A 34 14.99 28.72 30.54
N THR A 35 14.71 28.73 31.85
CA THR A 35 14.83 29.93 32.67
C THR A 35 16.09 29.84 33.53
N LEU A 36 17.01 30.77 33.31
CA LEU A 36 18.16 31.00 34.17
C LEU A 36 17.76 31.97 35.28
N THR A 37 17.96 31.59 36.54
CA THR A 37 17.70 32.44 37.71
C THR A 37 18.97 32.66 38.50
N CYS A 38 19.35 33.92 38.66
CA CYS A 38 20.46 34.34 39.51
C CYS A 38 19.91 34.60 40.92
N LYS A 39 20.26 33.74 41.88
CA LYS A 39 19.81 33.83 43.28
C LYS A 39 20.95 34.16 44.21
N MET A 40 20.64 34.93 45.25
CA MET A 40 21.47 35.12 46.41
C MET A 40 20.63 34.83 47.66
N PRO A 41 21.14 34.09 48.66
CA PRO A 41 20.39 33.76 49.87
C PRO A 41 19.83 34.99 50.60
N PHE A 42 20.56 36.11 50.60
CA PHE A 42 20.20 37.34 51.31
C PHE A 42 19.50 38.40 50.43
N LEU A 43 19.07 38.06 49.21
CA LEU A 43 18.39 39.01 48.31
C LEU A 43 16.99 39.44 48.80
N GLN A 44 16.51 38.87 49.92
CA GLN A 44 15.24 39.24 50.56
C GLN A 44 15.30 40.52 51.41
N SER A 45 16.50 41.09 51.62
CA SER A 45 16.62 42.42 52.22
C SER A 45 16.09 43.47 51.23
N SER A 46 14.90 43.98 51.52
CA SER A 46 13.99 44.73 50.63
C SER A 46 14.51 46.04 50.01
N ASP A 47 15.77 46.42 50.22
CA ASP A 47 16.30 47.77 49.89
C ASP A 47 17.42 47.76 48.84
N ALA A 48 17.95 46.60 48.46
CA ALA A 48 19.03 46.52 47.49
C ALA A 48 18.49 46.33 46.06
N GLN A 49 18.51 47.40 45.26
CA GLN A 49 18.28 47.32 43.82
C GLN A 49 19.52 46.71 43.14
N PHE A 50 19.39 45.49 42.65
CA PHE A 50 20.44 44.78 41.92
C PHE A 50 20.23 44.89 40.41
N GLN A 51 21.34 44.90 39.68
CA GLN A 51 21.36 44.66 38.25
C GLN A 51 22.07 43.35 37.94
N PHE A 52 21.54 42.57 37.00
CA PHE A 52 21.99 41.23 36.66
C PHE A 52 22.48 41.16 35.22
N CYS A 53 23.53 40.38 35.00
CA CYS A 53 24.02 40.03 33.67
C CYS A 53 24.29 38.52 33.60
N PHE A 54 23.95 37.89 32.48
CA PHE A 54 24.08 36.45 32.27
C PHE A 54 25.09 36.18 31.16
N PHE A 55 25.88 35.12 31.35
CA PHE A 55 26.95 34.74 30.44
C PHE A 55 26.88 33.25 30.11
N ARG A 56 27.23 32.91 28.88
CA ARG A 56 27.54 31.57 28.40
C ARG A 56 28.96 31.61 27.86
N ASP A 57 29.83 30.82 28.46
CA ASP A 57 31.26 30.86 28.20
C ASP A 57 31.72 32.33 28.21
N THR A 58 32.44 32.80 27.21
CA THR A 58 32.93 34.20 27.18
C THR A 58 31.88 35.23 26.72
N ARG A 59 30.65 34.82 26.36
CA ARG A 59 29.64 35.67 25.72
C ARG A 59 28.52 36.08 26.68
N ALA A 60 28.15 37.35 26.70
CA ALA A 60 26.95 37.84 27.38
C ALA A 60 25.66 37.44 26.61
N LEU A 61 24.63 37.00 27.32
CA LEU A 61 23.37 36.46 26.79
C LEU A 61 22.26 37.51 26.62
N GLY A 62 22.61 38.79 26.58
CA GLY A 62 21.66 39.89 26.47
C GLY A 62 22.36 41.22 26.16
N PRO A 63 21.59 42.31 26.03
CA PRO A 63 22.14 43.63 25.68
C PRO A 63 22.99 44.27 26.79
N GLY A 64 22.99 43.70 27.99
CA GLY A 64 23.75 44.19 29.14
C GLY A 64 23.06 43.90 30.47
N TRP A 65 23.18 44.86 31.40
CA TRP A 65 22.59 44.80 32.73
C TRP A 65 21.06 44.90 32.71
N SER A 66 20.38 44.01 33.44
CA SER A 66 18.93 43.94 33.57
C SER A 66 18.50 43.98 35.04
N SER A 67 17.34 44.56 35.35
CA SER A 67 16.77 44.52 36.72
C SER A 67 16.17 43.16 37.08
N SER A 68 15.95 42.28 36.09
CA SER A 68 15.39 40.95 36.32
C SER A 68 16.48 39.96 36.77
N PRO A 69 16.31 39.25 37.89
CA PRO A 69 17.18 38.14 38.29
C PRO A 69 16.95 36.88 37.44
N LYS A 70 16.08 36.95 36.43
CA LYS A 70 15.73 35.84 35.53
C LYS A 70 15.97 36.20 34.08
N LEU A 71 16.57 35.27 33.33
CA LEU A 71 16.69 35.30 31.88
C LEU A 71 15.99 34.08 31.29
N GLN A 72 15.09 34.30 30.34
CA GLN A 72 14.39 33.23 29.63
C GLN A 72 15.01 33.02 28.26
N ILE A 73 15.46 31.79 27.99
CA ILE A 73 15.93 31.32 26.69
C ILE A 73 14.76 30.55 26.08
N ALA A 74 14.26 31.01 24.93
CA ALA A 74 13.04 30.48 24.32
C ALA A 74 13.19 29.04 23.81
N ALA A 75 14.34 28.71 23.24
CA ALA A 75 14.66 27.38 22.74
C ALA A 75 16.16 27.13 22.92
N MET A 76 16.50 26.10 23.69
CA MET A 76 17.88 25.62 23.83
C MET A 76 18.24 24.67 22.69
N TRP A 77 19.46 24.76 22.17
CA TRP A 77 19.96 23.84 21.14
C TRP A 77 21.29 23.20 21.55
N LYS A 78 21.77 22.22 20.78
CA LYS A 78 23.02 21.53 21.13
C LYS A 78 24.19 22.50 21.25
N GLU A 79 24.22 23.53 20.42
CA GLU A 79 25.24 24.58 20.38
C GLU A 79 25.17 25.53 21.60
N ASP A 80 24.08 25.47 22.36
CA ASP A 80 23.92 26.18 23.63
C ASP A 80 24.48 25.38 24.81
N THR A 81 24.99 24.17 24.59
CA THR A 81 25.73 23.44 25.63
C THR A 81 26.98 24.21 26.02
N GLY A 82 27.16 24.49 27.31
CA GLY A 82 28.31 25.26 27.77
C GLY A 82 28.31 25.62 29.25
N SER A 83 29.21 26.53 29.59
CA SER A 83 29.49 26.98 30.96
C SER A 83 28.76 28.29 31.26
N TYR A 84 27.71 28.25 32.06
CA TYR A 84 26.87 29.41 32.36
C TYR A 84 27.20 30.02 33.73
N TRP A 85 27.16 31.35 33.82
CA TRP A 85 27.25 32.08 35.09
C TRP A 85 26.50 33.40 35.03
N CYS A 86 26.21 33.98 36.20
CA CYS A 86 25.63 35.30 36.31
C CYS A 86 26.48 36.23 37.17
N GLU A 87 26.32 37.53 36.91
CA GLU A 87 26.85 38.60 37.73
C GLU A 87 25.70 39.44 38.29
N ALA A 88 25.86 39.90 39.53
CA ALA A 88 24.95 40.84 40.18
C ALA A 88 25.73 42.08 40.63
N GLN A 89 25.34 43.24 40.13
CA GLN A 89 25.91 44.54 40.51
C GLN A 89 25.00 45.22 41.52
N THR A 90 25.61 45.68 42.61
CA THR A 90 24.97 46.53 43.64
C THR A 90 25.10 48.01 43.27
N MET A 91 24.29 48.88 43.89
CA MET A 91 24.42 50.34 43.78
C MET A 91 25.81 50.87 44.20
N ALA A 92 26.52 50.14 45.07
CA ALA A 92 27.89 50.45 45.47
C ALA A 92 28.95 50.02 44.44
N SER A 93 28.54 49.68 43.21
CA SER A 93 29.37 49.18 42.11
C SER A 93 30.13 47.89 42.41
N LYS A 94 29.84 47.20 43.53
CA LYS A 94 30.38 45.88 43.83
C LYS A 94 29.67 44.86 42.94
N VAL A 95 30.47 44.15 42.13
CA VAL A 95 30.03 43.06 41.26
C VAL A 95 30.29 41.73 41.96
N LEU A 96 29.25 40.93 42.09
CA LEU A 96 29.30 39.56 42.58
C LEU A 96 29.18 38.62 41.40
N ARG A 97 29.93 37.52 41.41
CA ARG A 97 29.93 36.53 40.34
C ARG A 97 29.56 35.16 40.88
N SER A 98 28.68 34.46 40.19
CA SER A 98 28.30 33.11 40.56
C SER A 98 29.39 32.10 40.22
N ARG A 99 29.31 30.92 40.84
CA ARG A 99 30.03 29.75 40.32
C ARG A 99 29.54 29.43 38.89
N ARG A 100 30.42 28.84 38.08
CA ARG A 100 30.07 28.37 36.74
C ARG A 100 29.27 27.07 36.83
N SER A 101 28.17 26.99 36.09
CA SER A 101 27.30 25.82 36.03
C SER A 101 27.33 25.25 34.62
N GLN A 102 27.64 23.96 34.47
CA GLN A 102 27.59 23.28 33.18
C GLN A 102 26.14 22.94 32.85
N ILE A 103 25.67 23.39 31.69
CA ILE A 103 24.36 23.02 31.16
C ILE A 103 24.57 22.23 29.89
N ASN A 104 24.16 20.96 29.91
CA ASN A 104 24.22 20.07 28.76
C ASN A 104 22.83 19.97 28.14
N VAL A 105 22.72 20.38 26.88
CA VAL A 105 21.49 20.23 26.12
C VAL A 105 21.50 18.85 25.47
N HIS A 106 20.42 18.10 25.70
CA HIS A 106 20.28 16.73 25.22
C HIS A 106 19.40 16.67 23.97
N ARG A 107 19.76 15.78 23.04
CA ARG A 107 18.92 15.44 21.91
C ARG A 107 18.15 14.17 22.24
N VAL A 108 16.87 14.14 21.91
CA VAL A 108 15.99 12.99 22.10
C VAL A 108 16.02 12.16 20.80
N PRO A 109 16.31 10.86 20.85
CA PRO A 109 16.27 9.98 19.67
C PRO A 109 14.88 9.98 19.01
N VAL A 110 14.84 9.76 17.70
CA VAL A 110 13.57 9.56 17.00
C VAL A 110 12.92 8.23 17.40
N ALA A 111 11.60 8.21 17.53
CA ALA A 111 10.82 7.00 17.81
C ALA A 111 9.44 7.03 17.13
N ASP A 112 8.86 5.85 16.93
CA ASP A 112 7.55 5.61 16.32
C ASP A 112 7.39 6.34 14.97
N VAL A 113 8.28 6.00 14.03
CA VAL A 113 8.26 6.58 12.69
C VAL A 113 7.08 5.98 11.91
N SER A 114 6.24 6.85 11.34
CA SER A 114 5.07 6.46 10.56
C SER A 114 5.09 7.13 9.19
N LEU A 115 4.52 6.43 8.21
CA LEU A 115 4.29 6.95 6.88
C LEU A 115 2.78 6.96 6.65
N GLU A 116 2.24 8.14 6.36
CA GLU A 116 0.85 8.34 5.99
C GLU A 116 0.74 8.84 4.56
N THR A 117 -0.43 8.63 3.95
CA THR A 117 -0.70 9.07 2.58
C THR A 117 -1.82 10.09 2.55
N GLN A 118 -1.72 11.04 1.64
CA GLN A 118 -2.83 11.89 1.23
C GLN A 118 -3.10 11.68 -0.27
N PRO A 119 -4.26 11.11 -0.67
CA PRO A 119 -5.39 10.72 0.19
C PRO A 119 -5.10 9.53 1.12
N PRO A 120 -5.85 9.37 2.23
CA PRO A 120 -5.68 8.24 3.14
C PRO A 120 -5.88 6.88 2.45
N GLY A 121 -5.07 5.89 2.83
CA GLY A 121 -5.16 4.53 2.30
C GLY A 121 -4.43 4.29 0.98
N GLY A 122 -3.74 5.28 0.42
CA GLY A 122 -2.88 5.12 -0.75
C GLY A 122 -3.59 4.73 -2.05
N GLN A 123 -4.92 4.92 -2.13
CA GLN A 123 -5.71 4.67 -3.33
C GLN A 123 -5.87 5.95 -4.15
N VAL A 124 -5.26 5.97 -5.33
CA VAL A 124 -5.20 7.15 -6.20
C VAL A 124 -5.46 6.77 -7.65
N MET A 125 -5.99 7.69 -8.45
CA MET A 125 -6.11 7.50 -9.89
C MET A 125 -4.84 7.95 -10.61
N GLU A 126 -4.56 7.37 -11.78
CA GLU A 126 -3.48 7.87 -12.64
C GLU A 126 -3.73 9.36 -12.96
N GLY A 127 -2.69 10.18 -12.76
CA GLY A 127 -2.79 11.63 -12.91
C GLY A 127 -3.04 12.40 -11.60
N ASP A 128 -3.55 11.74 -10.56
CA ASP A 128 -3.81 12.38 -9.26
C ASP A 128 -2.51 12.77 -8.54
N ARG A 129 -2.66 13.66 -7.56
CA ARG A 129 -1.58 14.07 -6.64
C ARG A 129 -1.55 13.14 -5.42
N LEU A 130 -0.39 12.60 -5.10
CA LEU A 130 -0.13 11.79 -3.90
C LEU A 130 0.91 12.47 -3.02
N VAL A 131 0.64 12.58 -1.72
CA VAL A 131 1.62 13.05 -0.73
C VAL A 131 1.92 11.93 0.26
N LEU A 132 3.21 11.70 0.48
CA LEU A 132 3.76 10.81 1.49
C LEU A 132 4.24 11.64 2.68
N ILE A 133 3.55 11.51 3.81
CA ILE A 133 3.81 12.27 5.03
C ILE A 133 4.56 11.35 5.98
N CYS A 134 5.85 11.63 6.20
CA CYS A 134 6.63 10.93 7.18
C CYS A 134 6.59 11.69 8.50
N SER A 135 6.25 11.02 9.60
CA SER A 135 6.20 11.64 10.92
C SER A 135 6.85 10.78 11.99
N VAL A 136 7.35 11.42 13.05
CA VAL A 136 7.90 10.76 14.24
C VAL A 136 7.11 11.22 15.47
N ALA A 137 6.75 10.28 16.37
CA ALA A 137 6.04 10.65 17.59
C ALA A 137 6.95 11.38 18.59
N MET A 138 8.25 11.04 18.57
CA MET A 138 9.25 11.62 19.45
C MET A 138 10.54 11.88 18.67
N GLY A 139 11.28 12.91 19.09
CA GLY A 139 12.57 13.28 18.51
C GLY A 139 12.84 14.78 18.71
N THR A 140 14.10 15.18 18.71
CA THR A 140 14.49 16.60 18.70
C THR A 140 15.66 16.87 17.77
N GLY A 141 15.91 18.15 17.49
CA GLY A 141 17.03 18.61 16.67
C GLY A 141 16.68 18.64 15.19
N ASP A 142 17.72 18.66 14.37
CA ASP A 142 17.59 18.50 12.93
C ASP A 142 17.30 17.02 12.62
N ILE A 143 16.13 16.75 12.04
CA ILE A 143 15.69 15.41 11.65
C ILE A 143 15.76 15.30 10.13
N THR A 144 16.48 14.30 9.64
CA THR A 144 16.57 13.96 8.22
C THR A 144 15.55 12.88 7.91
N PHE A 145 14.66 13.18 6.98
CA PHE A 145 13.62 12.28 6.46
C PHE A 145 14.02 11.83 5.05
N LEU A 146 14.06 10.52 4.83
CA LEU A 146 14.32 9.90 3.55
C LEU A 146 13.11 9.08 3.13
N TRP A 147 12.68 9.22 1.87
CA TRP A 147 11.59 8.42 1.31
C TRP A 147 12.15 7.38 0.35
N TYR A 148 11.66 6.16 0.46
CA TYR A 148 12.06 5.03 -0.33
C TYR A 148 10.88 4.42 -1.07
N LYS A 149 11.15 3.94 -2.27
CA LYS A 149 10.21 3.22 -3.13
C LYS A 149 10.68 1.80 -3.40
N GLY A 150 9.75 0.87 -3.31
CA GLY A 150 9.94 -0.54 -3.62
C GLY A 150 10.76 -1.29 -2.57
N ALA A 151 10.77 -2.62 -2.69
CA ALA A 151 11.55 -3.50 -1.80
C ALA A 151 13.07 -3.26 -1.90
N VAL A 152 13.54 -2.83 -3.08
CA VAL A 152 14.95 -2.53 -3.36
C VAL A 152 15.41 -1.23 -2.66
N GLY A 153 14.48 -0.41 -2.16
CA GLY A 153 14.81 0.83 -1.45
C GLY A 153 15.38 1.91 -2.37
N LEU A 154 14.68 2.21 -3.48
CA LEU A 154 15.03 3.35 -4.32
C LEU A 154 14.82 4.65 -3.53
N ASN A 155 15.90 5.38 -3.26
CA ASN A 155 15.83 6.68 -2.60
C ASN A 155 15.18 7.71 -3.55
N LEU A 156 14.03 8.25 -3.13
CA LEU A 156 13.27 9.24 -3.89
C LEU A 156 13.73 10.66 -3.56
N GLN A 157 13.90 10.94 -2.27
CA GLN A 157 14.19 12.27 -1.76
C GLN A 157 14.72 12.21 -0.32
N SER A 158 15.49 13.22 0.06
CA SER A 158 15.88 13.49 1.45
C SER A 158 15.56 14.94 1.82
N LYS A 159 15.05 15.17 3.03
CA LYS A 159 14.79 16.51 3.60
C LYS A 159 15.24 16.54 5.06
N THR A 160 16.05 17.53 5.42
CA THR A 160 16.45 17.79 6.81
C THR A 160 15.77 19.04 7.33
N GLN A 161 15.08 18.93 8.48
CA GLN A 161 14.40 20.06 9.10
C GLN A 161 14.18 19.86 10.60
N ARG A 162 13.95 20.97 11.33
CA ARG A 162 13.59 20.98 12.75
C ARG A 162 12.08 20.79 12.94
N SER A 163 11.57 19.68 12.43
CA SER A 163 10.16 19.33 12.46
C SER A 163 10.02 17.83 12.71
N LEU A 164 8.95 17.43 13.39
CA LEU A 164 8.61 16.03 13.60
C LEU A 164 7.94 15.38 12.38
N THR A 165 7.61 16.18 11.36
CA THR A 165 6.92 15.73 10.15
C THR A 165 7.54 16.35 8.91
N ALA A 166 7.62 15.57 7.82
CA ALA A 166 8.02 16.04 6.50
C ALA A 166 7.16 15.41 5.41
N GLU A 167 7.05 16.09 4.26
CA GLU A 167 6.22 15.64 3.14
C GLU A 167 7.04 15.43 1.86
N TYR A 168 6.73 14.37 1.13
CA TYR A 168 7.18 14.13 -0.24
C TYR A 168 5.97 14.04 -1.16
N GLU A 169 6.02 14.74 -2.29
CA GLU A 169 4.91 14.86 -3.21
C GLU A 169 5.23 14.19 -4.54
N ILE A 170 4.30 13.39 -5.02
CA ILE A 170 4.22 12.90 -6.39
C ILE A 170 3.10 13.71 -7.07
N PRO A 171 3.44 14.70 -7.91
CA PRO A 171 2.44 15.63 -8.45
C PRO A 171 1.42 14.97 -9.38
N SER A 172 1.85 13.91 -10.08
CA SER A 172 1.02 13.16 -11.02
C SER A 172 1.43 11.69 -10.97
N VAL A 173 0.59 10.88 -10.35
CA VAL A 173 0.82 9.46 -10.12
C VAL A 173 0.74 8.68 -11.44
N ARG A 174 1.64 7.70 -11.60
CA ARG A 174 1.68 6.78 -12.74
C ARG A 174 1.52 5.33 -12.29
N GLU A 175 1.24 4.44 -13.24
CA GLU A 175 1.20 2.99 -12.99
C GLU A 175 2.47 2.47 -12.29
N SER A 176 3.64 3.00 -12.66
CA SER A 176 4.91 2.63 -12.03
C SER A 176 5.01 3.00 -10.55
N ASP A 177 4.14 3.86 -10.03
CA ASP A 177 4.11 4.25 -8.60
C ASP A 177 3.23 3.33 -7.75
N ALA A 178 2.58 2.33 -8.36
CA ALA A 178 1.85 1.29 -7.65
C ALA A 178 2.80 0.29 -6.96
N GLU A 179 3.50 0.77 -5.93
CA GLU A 179 4.50 0.02 -5.17
C GLU A 179 4.35 0.24 -3.66
N GLN A 180 5.23 -0.40 -2.89
CA GLN A 180 5.37 -0.15 -1.46
C GLN A 180 6.36 0.98 -1.19
N TYR A 181 6.07 1.80 -0.19
CA TYR A 181 6.89 2.91 0.23
C TYR A 181 7.13 2.85 1.73
N TYR A 182 8.28 3.33 2.16
CA TYR A 182 8.58 3.58 3.56
C TYR A 182 9.43 4.84 3.66
N CYS A 183 9.40 5.48 4.81
CA CYS A 183 10.32 6.55 5.14
C CYS A 183 11.24 6.18 6.30
N VAL A 184 12.41 6.81 6.34
CA VAL A 184 13.40 6.70 7.41
C VAL A 184 13.63 8.07 8.01
N ALA A 185 13.58 8.16 9.34
CA ALA A 185 13.93 9.35 10.09
C ALA A 185 15.25 9.15 10.84
N GLU A 186 16.12 10.15 10.84
CA GLU A 186 17.40 10.11 11.54
C GLU A 186 17.77 11.48 12.14
N ASN A 187 18.25 11.48 13.39
CA ASN A 187 18.73 12.68 14.06
C ASN A 187 20.09 12.49 14.78
N GLY A 188 20.90 11.53 14.32
CA GLY A 188 22.24 11.21 14.86
C GLY A 188 22.27 10.09 15.90
N TYR A 189 21.13 9.47 16.21
CA TYR A 189 21.03 8.26 17.03
C TYR A 189 20.85 6.97 16.21
N GLY A 190 21.05 7.06 14.89
CA GLY A 190 20.81 5.99 13.92
C GLY A 190 19.48 6.16 13.17
N PRO A 191 19.35 5.50 12.02
CA PRO A 191 18.14 5.54 11.20
C PRO A 191 17.01 4.74 11.86
N SER A 192 15.80 5.28 11.85
CA SER A 192 14.58 4.59 12.27
C SER A 192 13.60 4.52 11.10
N PRO A 193 13.30 3.32 10.57
CA PRO A 193 12.34 3.15 9.48
C PRO A 193 10.90 3.16 10.00
N SER A 194 9.98 3.55 9.12
CA SER A 194 8.54 3.31 9.26
C SER A 194 8.13 1.96 8.69
N GLY A 195 6.89 1.56 8.98
CA GLY A 195 6.25 0.44 8.28
C GLY A 195 6.02 0.74 6.80
N LEU A 196 5.80 -0.33 6.02
CA LEU A 196 5.52 -0.25 4.59
C LEU A 196 4.08 0.20 4.33
N VAL A 197 3.92 1.15 3.42
CA VAL A 197 2.62 1.57 2.88
C VAL A 197 2.52 1.19 1.42
N SER A 198 1.45 0.47 1.07
CA SER A 198 1.20 0.05 -0.32
C SER A 198 0.37 1.10 -1.04
N ILE A 199 0.86 1.61 -2.16
CA ILE A 199 0.14 2.53 -3.03
C ILE A 199 -0.53 1.73 -4.14
N THR A 200 -1.82 1.97 -4.34
CA THR A 200 -2.58 1.35 -5.43
C THR A 200 -3.02 2.43 -6.40
N VAL A 201 -2.63 2.27 -7.67
CA VAL A 201 -2.98 3.20 -8.74
C VAL A 201 -4.09 2.60 -9.59
N ARG A 202 -5.21 3.30 -9.69
CA ARG A 202 -6.34 2.92 -10.53
C ARG A 202 -6.32 3.69 -11.85
N ILE A 203 -6.41 2.97 -12.96
CA ILE A 203 -6.28 3.50 -14.32
C ILE A 203 -7.65 3.41 -15.01
N PRO A 204 -8.19 4.51 -15.56
CA PRO A 204 -9.44 4.49 -16.31
C PRO A 204 -9.30 3.66 -17.59
N VAL A 205 -10.39 3.03 -18.03
CA VAL A 205 -10.38 2.23 -19.26
C VAL A 205 -10.16 3.11 -20.50
N SER A 206 -9.33 2.64 -21.43
CA SER A 206 -9.27 3.21 -22.77
C SER A 206 -10.50 2.82 -23.59
N ARG A 207 -10.71 3.49 -24.73
CA ARG A 207 -11.68 3.05 -25.74
C ARG A 207 -11.42 1.57 -26.10
N PRO A 208 -12.41 0.67 -25.93
CA PRO A 208 -12.21 -0.73 -26.24
C PRO A 208 -12.29 -0.99 -27.75
N ILE A 209 -11.67 -2.08 -28.18
CA ILE A 209 -11.70 -2.60 -29.55
C ILE A 209 -12.67 -3.78 -29.57
N LEU A 210 -13.67 -3.70 -30.45
CA LEU A 210 -14.59 -4.81 -30.71
C LEU A 210 -14.12 -5.60 -31.93
N MET A 211 -13.96 -6.91 -31.77
CA MET A 211 -13.65 -7.85 -32.84
C MET A 211 -14.79 -8.86 -33.00
N LEU A 212 -15.23 -9.06 -34.24
CA LEU A 212 -16.25 -10.04 -34.60
C LEU A 212 -15.55 -11.25 -35.23
N ARG A 213 -15.74 -12.43 -34.66
CA ARG A 213 -15.17 -13.69 -35.17
C ARG A 213 -16.29 -14.65 -35.54
N ALA A 214 -16.37 -14.98 -36.82
CA ALA A 214 -17.30 -15.98 -37.35
C ALA A 214 -16.52 -17.22 -37.84
N PRO A 215 -17.16 -18.39 -37.93
CA PRO A 215 -16.52 -19.60 -38.46
C PRO A 215 -16.12 -19.49 -39.94
N ARG A 216 -16.75 -18.56 -40.66
CA ARG A 216 -16.61 -18.33 -42.10
C ARG A 216 -16.33 -16.86 -42.38
N ALA A 217 -15.72 -16.56 -43.53
CA ALA A 217 -15.45 -15.18 -43.96
C ALA A 217 -16.73 -14.35 -44.14
N GLN A 218 -17.79 -14.98 -44.64
CA GLN A 218 -19.14 -14.42 -44.64
C GLN A 218 -19.97 -15.15 -43.60
N ALA A 219 -20.35 -14.45 -42.54
CA ALA A 219 -21.24 -14.98 -41.52
C ALA A 219 -22.60 -15.34 -42.14
N ALA A 220 -23.13 -16.51 -41.81
CA ALA A 220 -24.44 -16.99 -42.24
C ALA A 220 -25.38 -17.17 -41.03
N VAL A 221 -26.68 -17.25 -41.30
CA VAL A 221 -27.68 -17.65 -40.30
C VAL A 221 -27.29 -19.01 -39.71
N GLU A 222 -27.52 -19.21 -38.41
CA GLU A 222 -27.09 -20.37 -37.60
C GLU A 222 -25.58 -20.42 -37.27
N ASP A 223 -24.74 -19.51 -37.78
CA ASP A 223 -23.37 -19.40 -37.28
C ASP A 223 -23.34 -18.85 -35.85
N VAL A 224 -22.38 -19.31 -35.05
CA VAL A 224 -22.09 -18.72 -33.73
C VAL A 224 -21.03 -17.63 -33.93
N LEU A 225 -21.44 -16.38 -33.75
CA LEU A 225 -20.56 -15.22 -33.77
C LEU A 225 -19.97 -14.99 -32.37
N GLU A 226 -18.64 -14.92 -32.29
CA GLU A 226 -17.94 -14.44 -31.09
C GLU A 226 -17.70 -12.93 -31.20
N LEU A 227 -18.28 -12.18 -30.27
CA LEU A 227 -18.00 -10.78 -30.04
C LEU A 227 -16.94 -10.68 -28.96
N HIS A 228 -15.70 -10.36 -29.33
CA HIS A 228 -14.60 -10.17 -28.41
C HIS A 228 -14.32 -8.68 -28.23
N CYS A 229 -14.41 -8.20 -26.99
CA CYS A 229 -14.18 -6.79 -26.66
C CYS A 229 -13.01 -6.67 -25.67
N GLU A 230 -12.03 -5.84 -25.99
CA GLU A 230 -10.83 -5.65 -25.17
C GLU A 230 -10.44 -4.18 -25.06
N ALA A 231 -10.13 -3.72 -23.85
CA ALA A 231 -9.56 -2.40 -23.61
C ALA A 231 -8.05 -2.55 -23.39
N LEU A 232 -7.25 -1.85 -24.20
CA LEU A 232 -5.78 -1.96 -24.14
C LEU A 232 -5.18 -1.34 -22.86
N ARG A 233 -5.90 -0.41 -22.22
CA ARG A 233 -5.56 0.17 -20.92
C ARG A 233 -6.78 0.17 -20.00
N GLY A 234 -6.52 0.01 -18.70
CA GLY A 234 -7.52 0.10 -17.63
C GLY A 234 -7.23 -0.90 -16.51
N SER A 235 -7.48 -0.48 -15.27
CA SER A 235 -7.33 -1.38 -14.11
C SER A 235 -8.52 -2.35 -14.01
N PRO A 236 -8.27 -3.64 -13.72
CA PRO A 236 -9.34 -4.60 -13.46
C PRO A 236 -10.03 -4.40 -12.09
N PRO A 237 -11.23 -4.99 -11.89
CA PRO A 237 -12.03 -5.75 -12.85
C PRO A 237 -12.70 -4.82 -13.89
N ILE A 238 -12.74 -5.26 -15.15
CA ILE A 238 -13.42 -4.53 -16.23
C ILE A 238 -14.73 -5.25 -16.59
N LEU A 239 -15.84 -4.53 -16.57
CA LEU A 239 -17.13 -5.01 -17.04
C LEU A 239 -17.33 -4.58 -18.50
N TYR A 240 -17.59 -5.54 -19.37
CA TYR A 240 -17.90 -5.34 -20.78
C TYR A 240 -19.39 -5.54 -21.03
N TRP A 241 -20.02 -4.58 -21.70
CA TRP A 241 -21.38 -4.68 -22.22
C TRP A 241 -21.34 -4.77 -23.74
N PHE A 242 -22.19 -5.62 -24.31
CA PHE A 242 -22.30 -5.83 -25.76
C PHE A 242 -23.64 -5.29 -26.24
N TYR A 243 -23.61 -4.58 -27.36
CA TYR A 243 -24.77 -3.92 -27.94
C TYR A 243 -24.94 -4.27 -29.42
N HIS A 244 -26.18 -4.40 -29.87
CA HIS A 244 -26.60 -4.48 -31.27
C HIS A 244 -27.65 -3.40 -31.51
N GLU A 245 -27.40 -2.50 -32.45
CA GLU A 245 -28.26 -1.32 -32.74
C GLU A 245 -28.66 -0.56 -31.45
N ASP A 246 -27.67 -0.31 -30.57
CA ASP A 246 -27.84 0.34 -29.25
C ASP A 246 -28.66 -0.47 -28.20
N ILE A 247 -29.07 -1.69 -28.51
CA ILE A 247 -29.78 -2.59 -27.58
C ILE A 247 -28.79 -3.55 -26.91
N THR A 248 -28.87 -3.69 -25.59
CA THR A 248 -27.97 -4.57 -24.81
C THR A 248 -28.22 -6.06 -25.10
N LEU A 249 -27.19 -6.76 -25.55
CA LEU A 249 -27.18 -8.22 -25.71
C LEU A 249 -26.83 -8.93 -24.40
N GLY A 250 -25.96 -8.34 -23.60
CA GLY A 250 -25.51 -8.88 -22.32
C GLY A 250 -24.18 -8.30 -21.87
N SER A 251 -23.67 -8.83 -20.75
CA SER A 251 -22.40 -8.39 -20.17
C SER A 251 -21.48 -9.56 -19.81
N ARG A 252 -20.19 -9.27 -19.73
CA ARG A 252 -19.11 -10.18 -19.31
C ARG A 252 -18.08 -9.41 -18.51
N SER A 253 -17.53 -10.01 -17.46
CA SER A 253 -16.46 -9.39 -16.66
C SER A 253 -15.10 -10.01 -16.99
N ALA A 254 -14.06 -9.19 -16.95
CA ALA A 254 -12.66 -9.60 -16.97
C ALA A 254 -12.02 -9.27 -15.60
N PRO A 255 -12.04 -10.20 -14.61
CA PRO A 255 -11.59 -9.94 -13.25
C PRO A 255 -10.10 -9.63 -13.11
N SER A 256 -9.28 -10.16 -14.02
CA SER A 256 -7.82 -9.98 -14.05
C SER A 256 -7.34 -9.09 -15.20
N GLY A 257 -8.26 -8.41 -15.88
CA GLY A 257 -7.98 -7.62 -17.08
C GLY A 257 -8.05 -8.46 -18.37
N GLY A 258 -7.61 -7.86 -19.48
CA GLY A 258 -7.76 -8.42 -20.82
C GLY A 258 -9.17 -8.25 -21.40
N GLY A 259 -9.46 -8.94 -22.50
CA GLY A 259 -10.76 -8.90 -23.15
C GLY A 259 -11.78 -9.91 -22.64
N ALA A 260 -13.04 -9.69 -23.00
CA ALA A 260 -14.14 -10.63 -22.75
C ALA A 260 -14.86 -10.99 -24.05
N SER A 261 -15.36 -12.23 -24.12
CA SER A 261 -16.09 -12.74 -25.28
C SER A 261 -17.56 -13.03 -24.98
N PHE A 262 -18.44 -12.68 -25.91
CA PHE A 262 -19.85 -12.98 -25.90
C PHE A 262 -20.22 -13.73 -27.19
N ASN A 263 -20.81 -14.92 -27.05
CA ASN A 263 -21.22 -15.74 -28.19
C ASN A 263 -22.71 -15.52 -28.49
N LEU A 264 -23.01 -15.22 -29.76
CA LEU A 264 -24.35 -14.97 -30.27
C LEU A 264 -24.65 -15.93 -31.42
N SER A 265 -25.78 -16.64 -31.37
CA SER A 265 -26.27 -17.43 -32.51
C SER A 265 -26.97 -16.50 -33.50
N LEU A 266 -26.53 -16.48 -34.76
CA LEU A 266 -26.98 -15.51 -35.75
C LEU A 266 -28.36 -15.84 -36.34
N THR A 267 -29.21 -14.82 -36.40
CA THR A 267 -30.55 -14.84 -36.99
C THR A 267 -30.65 -13.70 -38.03
N GLU A 268 -31.71 -13.67 -38.84
CA GLU A 268 -31.88 -12.64 -39.87
C GLU A 268 -31.95 -11.21 -39.31
N GLU A 269 -32.46 -11.04 -38.08
CA GLU A 269 -32.57 -9.75 -37.38
C GLU A 269 -31.23 -9.23 -36.83
N HIS A 270 -30.23 -10.09 -36.69
CA HIS A 270 -28.91 -9.74 -36.16
C HIS A 270 -28.02 -8.98 -37.16
N SER A 271 -28.55 -8.54 -38.31
CA SER A 271 -27.83 -7.59 -39.17
C SER A 271 -27.80 -6.21 -38.53
N GLY A 272 -26.70 -5.48 -38.67
CA GLY A 272 -26.57 -4.13 -38.16
C GLY A 272 -25.26 -3.84 -37.45
N ASN A 273 -25.28 -2.80 -36.63
CA ASN A 273 -24.14 -2.25 -35.94
C ASN A 273 -23.96 -2.88 -34.56
N TYR A 274 -22.76 -3.42 -34.32
CA TYR A 274 -22.34 -3.94 -33.03
C TYR A 274 -21.37 -2.99 -32.37
N SER A 275 -21.48 -2.81 -31.06
CA SER A 275 -20.50 -2.05 -30.28
C SER A 275 -20.37 -2.67 -28.89
N CYS A 276 -19.29 -2.37 -28.20
CA CYS A 276 -19.13 -2.76 -26.80
C CYS A 276 -18.74 -1.57 -25.93
N GLU A 277 -19.01 -1.66 -24.64
CA GLU A 277 -18.63 -0.67 -23.64
C GLU A 277 -17.80 -1.34 -22.55
N ALA A 278 -16.66 -0.73 -22.21
CA ALA A 278 -15.82 -1.13 -21.10
C ALA A 278 -16.03 -0.18 -19.92
N ASN A 279 -16.16 -0.72 -18.70
CA ASN A 279 -16.35 0.07 -17.49
C ASN A 279 -15.68 -0.59 -16.29
N ASN A 280 -14.79 0.13 -15.59
CA ASN A 280 -14.13 -0.30 -14.36
C ASN A 280 -14.45 0.59 -13.14
N GLY A 281 -15.52 1.38 -13.24
CA GLY A 281 -15.97 2.33 -12.21
C GLY A 281 -15.32 3.71 -12.27
N LEU A 282 -14.38 3.96 -13.19
CA LEU A 282 -13.65 5.23 -13.32
C LEU A 282 -14.03 6.03 -14.57
N GLY A 283 -15.06 5.57 -15.29
CA GLY A 283 -15.49 6.11 -16.56
C GLY A 283 -15.71 4.99 -17.56
N ALA A 284 -16.89 4.95 -18.17
CA ALA A 284 -17.20 4.00 -19.22
C ALA A 284 -16.69 4.52 -20.58
N GLN A 285 -16.17 3.63 -21.42
CA GLN A 285 -15.77 3.96 -22.78
C GLN A 285 -16.41 2.98 -23.77
N ARG A 286 -16.98 3.52 -24.85
CA ARG A 286 -17.63 2.75 -25.91
C ARG A 286 -16.73 2.59 -27.12
N SER A 287 -16.71 1.40 -27.71
CA SER A 287 -15.99 1.09 -28.94
C SER A 287 -16.57 1.83 -30.13
N GLU A 288 -15.80 1.87 -31.22
CA GLU A 288 -16.39 2.12 -32.54
C GLU A 288 -17.37 1.00 -32.91
N ALA A 289 -18.38 1.33 -33.71
CA ALA A 289 -19.35 0.37 -34.17
C ALA A 289 -18.82 -0.44 -35.35
N VAL A 290 -19.07 -1.75 -35.34
CA VAL A 290 -18.73 -2.67 -36.43
C VAL A 290 -20.03 -3.16 -37.07
N THR A 291 -20.22 -2.90 -38.35
CA THR A 291 -21.43 -3.31 -39.08
C THR A 291 -21.29 -4.73 -39.62
N LEU A 292 -22.26 -5.58 -39.35
CA LEU A 292 -22.38 -6.93 -39.91
C LEU A 292 -23.61 -6.99 -40.83
N ASN A 293 -23.40 -7.25 -42.12
CA ASN A 293 -24.46 -7.42 -43.11
C ASN A 293 -24.52 -8.86 -43.61
N PHE A 294 -25.71 -9.46 -43.57
CA PHE A 294 -25.97 -10.75 -44.20
C PHE A 294 -26.35 -10.56 -45.65
N THR A 295 -25.75 -11.35 -46.54
CA THR A 295 -26.39 -11.63 -47.82
C THR A 295 -27.26 -12.85 -47.56
N VAL A 296 -28.57 -12.66 -47.34
CA VAL A 296 -29.50 -13.79 -47.42
C VAL A 296 -29.28 -14.37 -48.81
N PRO A 297 -28.80 -15.62 -48.97
CA PRO A 297 -28.95 -16.26 -50.24
C PRO A 297 -30.44 -16.24 -50.46
N THR A 298 -30.90 -15.45 -51.43
CA THR A 298 -32.20 -15.68 -52.03
C THR A 298 -32.07 -17.07 -52.59
N GLY A 299 -32.31 -18.07 -51.73
CA GLY A 299 -32.44 -19.46 -52.11
C GLY A 299 -33.44 -19.35 -53.22
N ALA A 300 -32.94 -19.58 -54.43
CA ALA A 300 -33.67 -19.31 -55.63
C ALA A 300 -35.02 -19.93 -55.36
N ARG A 301 -36.03 -19.06 -55.16
CA ARG A 301 -37.40 -19.49 -55.11
C ARG A 301 -37.70 -19.78 -56.56
N SER A 302 -37.08 -20.85 -57.07
CA SER A 302 -37.50 -21.66 -58.17
C SER A 302 -38.79 -22.33 -57.70
N ASN A 303 -39.78 -21.50 -57.40
CA ASN A 303 -41.17 -21.86 -57.41
C ASN A 303 -41.73 -21.69 -58.83
N HIS A 304 -40.89 -21.35 -59.81
CA HIS A 304 -41.15 -21.70 -61.20
C HIS A 304 -40.70 -23.14 -61.45
N LEU A 305 -41.42 -24.12 -60.89
CA LEU A 305 -41.71 -25.42 -61.52
C LEU A 305 -42.66 -26.20 -60.60
N THR A 306 -43.89 -25.73 -60.43
CA THR A 306 -45.07 -26.60 -60.19
C THR A 306 -46.40 -25.85 -60.41
N SER A 307 -46.47 -24.98 -61.42
CA SER A 307 -47.76 -24.58 -62.02
C SER A 307 -48.16 -25.50 -63.20
N GLY A 308 -47.46 -26.61 -63.39
CA GLY A 308 -47.62 -27.46 -64.57
C GLY A 308 -47.39 -28.93 -64.30
N VAL A 309 -47.94 -29.48 -63.20
CA VAL A 309 -48.11 -30.95 -63.04
C VAL A 309 -49.46 -31.29 -62.38
N ILE A 310 -50.48 -30.43 -62.52
CA ILE A 310 -51.86 -30.81 -62.19
C ILE A 310 -52.48 -31.73 -63.26
N GLU A 311 -51.85 -31.92 -64.42
CA GLU A 311 -52.35 -32.85 -65.45
C GLU A 311 -51.51 -34.12 -65.67
N GLY A 312 -50.50 -34.40 -64.83
CA GLY A 312 -49.67 -35.62 -64.95
C GLY A 312 -49.92 -36.71 -63.91
N LEU A 313 -50.57 -36.39 -62.79
CA LEU A 313 -50.61 -37.26 -61.60
C LEU A 313 -51.84 -38.16 -61.49
N LEU A 314 -52.76 -38.14 -62.46
CA LEU A 314 -53.90 -39.07 -62.48
C LEU A 314 -53.67 -40.34 -63.32
N SER A 315 -52.57 -40.43 -64.08
CA SER A 315 -52.35 -41.59 -64.98
C SER A 315 -51.42 -42.69 -64.43
N THR A 316 -50.85 -42.56 -63.23
CA THR A 316 -50.06 -43.63 -62.60
C THR A 316 -50.80 -44.38 -61.47
N LEU A 317 -52.03 -43.97 -61.14
CA LEU A 317 -52.90 -44.69 -60.20
C LEU A 317 -53.59 -45.91 -60.84
N GLY A 318 -53.73 -45.95 -62.17
CA GLY A 318 -54.29 -47.10 -62.90
C GLY A 318 -53.40 -48.36 -62.84
N PRO A 319 -52.10 -48.28 -63.20
CA PRO A 319 -51.23 -49.45 -63.21
C PRO A 319 -50.94 -50.00 -61.80
N ALA A 320 -50.78 -49.11 -60.81
CA ALA A 320 -50.45 -49.52 -59.44
C ALA A 320 -51.60 -50.27 -58.76
N THR A 321 -52.86 -49.87 -59.01
CA THR A 321 -54.03 -50.56 -58.47
C THR A 321 -54.25 -51.93 -59.12
N VAL A 322 -54.05 -52.04 -60.44
CA VAL A 322 -54.13 -53.33 -61.16
C VAL A 322 -53.01 -54.28 -60.74
N ALA A 323 -51.77 -53.78 -60.58
CA ALA A 323 -50.64 -54.57 -60.08
C ALA A 323 -50.86 -55.04 -58.64
N LEU A 324 -51.40 -54.18 -57.76
CA LEU A 324 -51.74 -54.56 -56.40
C LEU A 324 -52.84 -55.64 -56.37
N LEU A 325 -53.90 -55.50 -57.17
CA LEU A 325 -54.96 -56.51 -57.25
C LEU A 325 -54.46 -57.86 -57.79
N PHE A 326 -53.55 -57.84 -58.78
CA PHE A 326 -52.91 -59.06 -59.28
C PHE A 326 -52.01 -59.71 -58.23
N CYS A 327 -51.25 -58.91 -57.47
CA CYS A 327 -50.44 -59.38 -56.33
C CYS A 327 -51.28 -59.91 -55.16
N TYR A 328 -52.43 -59.30 -54.87
CA TYR A 328 -53.38 -59.78 -53.86
C TYR A 328 -54.07 -61.08 -54.30
N GLY A 329 -54.30 -61.28 -55.60
CA GLY A 329 -54.78 -62.55 -56.17
C GLY A 329 -53.78 -63.69 -56.00
N LEU A 330 -52.49 -63.41 -56.20
CA LEU A 330 -51.41 -64.40 -56.03
C LEU A 330 -51.09 -64.72 -54.56
N LYS A 331 -51.20 -63.74 -53.65
CA LYS A 331 -50.97 -63.98 -52.21
C LYS A 331 -52.12 -64.65 -51.46
N ARG A 332 -53.31 -64.78 -52.05
CA ARG A 332 -54.40 -65.59 -51.46
C ARG A 332 -54.16 -67.11 -51.55
N LYS A 333 -53.08 -67.58 -52.18
CA LYS A 333 -52.80 -69.02 -52.37
C LYS A 333 -51.62 -69.60 -51.58
N ILE A 334 -51.00 -68.87 -50.66
CA ILE A 334 -50.03 -69.45 -49.71
C ILE A 334 -50.24 -68.85 -48.33
N GLY A 335 -50.39 -69.74 -47.36
CA GLY A 335 -50.81 -69.44 -46.01
C GLY A 335 -49.67 -69.09 -45.05
N ARG A 336 -50.04 -68.26 -44.07
CA ARG A 336 -50.00 -68.52 -42.61
C ARG A 336 -48.63 -68.66 -41.90
N ARG A 337 -48.55 -67.94 -40.76
CA ARG A 337 -47.58 -67.91 -39.62
C ARG A 337 -46.38 -66.95 -39.76
N SER A 338 -45.85 -66.32 -38.71
CA SER A 338 -46.27 -65.98 -37.33
C SER A 338 -45.05 -65.34 -36.62
N ALA A 339 -45.31 -64.36 -35.72
CA ALA A 339 -44.50 -63.99 -34.53
C ALA A 339 -43.10 -63.36 -34.75
N ARG A 340 -42.51 -62.52 -33.88
CA ARG A 340 -42.88 -61.61 -32.77
C ARG A 340 -41.54 -60.91 -32.40
N ASP A 341 -41.59 -59.74 -31.78
CA ASP A 341 -40.54 -58.94 -31.09
C ASP A 341 -39.28 -59.70 -30.56
N PRO A 342 -38.11 -59.03 -30.45
CA PRO A 342 -37.83 -58.27 -29.22
C PRO A 342 -37.05 -56.94 -29.38
N LEU A 343 -37.52 -55.99 -28.57
CA LEU A 343 -36.85 -54.78 -28.08
C LEU A 343 -35.63 -55.13 -27.20
N ARG A 344 -34.52 -54.41 -27.33
CA ARG A 344 -33.48 -54.30 -26.28
C ARG A 344 -32.72 -52.97 -26.39
N SER A 345 -32.95 -52.11 -25.41
CA SER A 345 -32.15 -50.93 -25.05
C SER A 345 -30.90 -51.34 -24.27
N LEU A 346 -29.83 -50.53 -24.34
CA LEU A 346 -28.54 -50.71 -23.65
C LEU A 346 -28.10 -49.34 -23.02
N PRO A 347 -27.42 -49.31 -21.85
CA PRO A 347 -27.47 -48.18 -20.92
C PRO A 347 -26.21 -47.29 -20.89
N SER A 348 -26.39 -46.13 -20.23
CA SER A 348 -25.41 -45.06 -19.96
C SER A 348 -24.51 -45.34 -18.74
N PRO A 349 -23.25 -44.83 -18.70
CA PRO A 349 -22.31 -45.04 -17.60
C PRO A 349 -22.39 -43.97 -16.49
N LEU A 350 -22.13 -44.42 -15.25
CA LEU A 350 -22.01 -43.60 -14.03
C LEU A 350 -20.58 -43.04 -13.86
N PRO A 351 -20.41 -41.86 -13.24
CA PRO A 351 -19.10 -41.23 -13.04
C PRO A 351 -18.38 -41.76 -11.78
N GLN A 352 -17.07 -41.95 -11.89
CA GLN A 352 -16.21 -42.45 -10.82
C GLN A 352 -15.39 -41.31 -10.21
N GLU A 353 -15.54 -41.15 -8.90
CA GLU A 353 -14.96 -40.16 -8.01
C GLU A 353 -13.53 -40.57 -7.61
N PHE A 354 -12.55 -39.68 -7.77
CA PHE A 354 -11.16 -39.90 -7.32
C PHE A 354 -10.83 -38.96 -6.17
N THR A 355 -10.66 -39.55 -5.00
CA THR A 355 -10.28 -38.92 -3.74
C THR A 355 -8.78 -38.61 -3.75
N TYR A 356 -8.41 -37.35 -3.46
CA TYR A 356 -7.03 -36.94 -3.21
C TYR A 356 -6.65 -37.23 -1.76
N LEU A 357 -5.56 -37.97 -1.55
CA LEU A 357 -4.90 -38.08 -0.26
C LEU A 357 -3.39 -38.31 -0.48
N ASN A 358 -2.58 -37.32 -0.10
CA ASN A 358 -1.37 -37.46 0.74
C ASN A 358 -0.44 -36.24 0.61
N SER A 359 -0.50 -35.38 1.63
CA SER A 359 0.52 -34.42 2.05
C SER A 359 1.37 -35.03 3.17
N PRO A 360 2.71 -34.90 3.09
CA PRO A 360 3.53 -34.47 4.25
C PRO A 360 4.73 -33.60 3.77
N THR A 361 5.35 -32.61 4.43
CA THR A 361 5.53 -32.17 5.83
C THR A 361 6.12 -30.74 5.75
N PRO A 362 5.89 -29.80 6.70
CA PRO A 362 6.38 -28.42 6.59
C PRO A 362 7.90 -28.34 6.78
N GLY A 363 8.62 -27.98 5.72
CA GLY A 363 10.04 -27.62 5.81
C GLY A 363 10.21 -26.34 6.63
N GLN A 364 11.15 -26.36 7.57
CA GLN A 364 11.57 -25.23 8.39
C GLN A 364 12.00 -24.07 7.46
N LEU A 365 11.18 -23.01 7.36
CA LEU A 365 11.43 -21.89 6.46
C LEU A 365 12.73 -21.17 6.84
N GLN A 366 13.62 -21.00 5.86
CA GLN A 366 14.86 -20.24 6.01
C GLN A 366 14.58 -18.75 5.85
N PRO A 367 15.07 -17.88 6.76
CA PRO A 367 14.94 -16.43 6.61
C PRO A 367 15.57 -15.95 5.31
N ILE A 368 14.86 -15.08 4.59
CA ILE A 368 15.37 -14.41 3.40
C ILE A 368 16.08 -13.14 3.87
N TYR A 369 17.39 -13.09 3.67
CA TYR A 369 18.22 -11.91 3.92
C TYR A 369 18.35 -11.13 2.61
N GLU A 370 17.99 -9.85 2.63
CA GLU A 370 18.25 -8.95 1.50
C GLU A 370 19.27 -7.89 1.91
N ASN A 371 20.36 -7.80 1.14
CA ASN A 371 21.42 -6.82 1.37
C ASN A 371 20.92 -5.46 0.90
N VAL A 372 20.63 -4.56 1.83
CA VAL A 372 20.30 -3.17 1.49
C VAL A 372 21.59 -2.38 1.51
N ASN A 373 22.01 -1.87 0.35
CA ASN A 373 23.15 -0.94 0.29
C ASN A 373 22.76 0.38 0.95
N VAL A 374 22.83 0.46 2.29
CA VAL A 374 22.77 1.74 3.01
C VAL A 374 24.19 2.08 3.43
N VAL A 375 24.85 2.91 2.63
CA VAL A 375 26.16 3.48 2.96
C VAL A 375 25.94 4.81 3.65
N SER A 376 26.08 4.81 4.97
CA SER A 376 26.60 5.97 5.71
C SER A 376 27.71 5.44 6.62
N GLY A 377 28.96 5.52 6.14
CA GLY A 377 30.12 4.91 6.79
C GLY A 377 30.37 3.45 6.42
N ASP A 378 31.22 2.77 7.20
CA ASP A 378 31.69 1.38 6.96
C ASP A 378 30.70 0.30 7.44
N GLU A 379 29.48 0.66 7.82
CA GLU A 379 28.49 -0.28 8.35
C GLU A 379 27.48 -0.69 7.27
N VAL A 380 27.34 -2.00 7.06
CA VAL A 380 26.37 -2.60 6.12
C VAL A 380 25.18 -3.12 6.91
N TYR A 381 23.98 -2.68 6.55
CA TYR A 381 22.73 -3.11 7.17
C TYR A 381 22.01 -4.12 6.25
N SER A 382 21.38 -5.13 6.84
CA SER A 382 20.53 -6.11 6.13
C SER A 382 19.18 -6.21 6.82
N LEU A 383 18.12 -6.27 6.02
CA LEU A 383 16.75 -6.41 6.49
C LEU A 383 16.34 -7.87 6.32
N ALA A 384 15.73 -8.48 7.35
CA ALA A 384 15.30 -9.88 7.34
C ALA A 384 13.83 -9.97 7.75
N TYR A 385 13.02 -10.66 6.95
CA TYR A 385 11.59 -10.86 7.21
C TYR A 385 11.22 -12.35 7.20
N TYR A 386 10.19 -12.72 7.96
CA TYR A 386 9.61 -14.07 7.95
C TYR A 386 8.18 -14.00 7.42
N ASN A 387 7.91 -14.73 6.34
CA ASN A 387 6.54 -14.93 5.84
C ASN A 387 5.97 -16.19 6.51
N GLN A 388 5.01 -16.04 7.44
CA GLN A 388 4.18 -17.16 7.90
C GLN A 388 3.00 -17.34 6.92
N PRO A 389 2.86 -18.49 6.25
CA PRO A 389 1.64 -18.80 5.51
C PRO A 389 0.46 -18.98 6.49
N GLU A 390 -0.71 -18.43 6.15
CA GLU A 390 -1.95 -18.71 6.88
C GLU A 390 -2.25 -20.21 6.86
N GLN A 391 -2.32 -20.83 8.04
CA GLN A 391 -2.90 -22.16 8.17
C GLN A 391 -4.42 -21.98 8.23
N GLU A 392 -5.11 -22.26 7.12
CA GLU A 392 -6.57 -22.34 7.07
C GLU A 392 -7.06 -23.31 8.16
N SER A 393 -7.67 -22.76 9.20
CA SER A 393 -8.29 -23.55 10.25
C SER A 393 -9.63 -24.08 9.74
N VAL A 394 -9.67 -25.38 9.50
CA VAL A 394 -10.89 -26.12 9.21
C VAL A 394 -11.76 -26.16 10.47
N ALA A 395 -12.97 -25.62 10.33
CA ALA A 395 -14.16 -25.84 11.15
C ALA A 395 -14.13 -25.38 12.62
N ALA A 396 -14.74 -24.21 12.85
CA ALA A 396 -15.77 -24.09 13.88
C ALA A 396 -16.75 -22.97 13.47
N GLU A 397 -17.92 -23.38 12.96
CA GLU A 397 -19.11 -22.54 12.98
C GLU A 397 -19.35 -22.09 14.43
N THR A 398 -19.14 -20.82 14.77
CA THR A 398 -20.02 -20.07 15.68
C THR A 398 -19.75 -18.57 15.52
N LEU A 399 -20.84 -17.89 15.21
CA LEU A 399 -21.06 -16.45 15.14
C LEU A 399 -20.65 -15.74 16.46
N GLY A 400 -19.77 -14.72 16.41
CA GLY A 400 -19.53 -13.83 17.56
C GLY A 400 -18.23 -13.03 17.55
N THR A 401 -18.29 -11.82 16.96
CA THR A 401 -17.60 -10.57 17.36
C THR A 401 -16.17 -10.57 17.94
N HIS A 402 -15.26 -9.98 17.16
CA HIS A 402 -14.19 -9.02 17.55
C HIS A 402 -12.97 -9.51 18.37
N MET A 403 -11.83 -9.73 17.70
CA MET A 403 -10.44 -9.59 18.22
C MET A 403 -9.49 -9.42 17.00
N GLU A 404 -8.99 -8.20 16.74
CA GLU A 404 -7.69 -7.61 17.13
C GLU A 404 -6.56 -7.82 16.11
N ASP A 405 -6.02 -6.69 15.63
CA ASP A 405 -4.98 -6.55 14.61
C ASP A 405 -3.72 -7.37 14.92
N LYS A 406 -3.29 -8.16 13.93
CA LYS A 406 -2.14 -9.05 13.99
C LYS A 406 -0.86 -8.26 13.66
N VAL A 407 -0.14 -7.82 14.69
CA VAL A 407 1.12 -7.08 14.56
C VAL A 407 2.26 -8.04 14.19
N SER A 408 2.87 -7.83 13.02
CA SER A 408 4.16 -8.43 12.64
C SER A 408 5.24 -7.94 13.62
N LEU A 409 5.86 -8.87 14.35
CA LEU A 409 6.97 -8.57 15.27
C LEU A 409 8.28 -8.49 14.50
N ASP A 410 8.72 -7.27 14.18
CA ASP A 410 10.07 -7.01 13.67
C ASP A 410 11.09 -7.14 14.81
N ILE A 411 11.82 -8.26 14.85
CA ILE A 411 12.88 -8.48 15.83
C ILE A 411 14.21 -7.99 15.24
N TYR A 412 14.64 -6.79 15.62
CA TYR A 412 15.98 -6.29 15.31
C TYR A 412 17.03 -7.01 16.17
N SER A 413 17.83 -7.91 15.57
CA SER A 413 19.01 -8.47 16.24
C SER A 413 20.20 -7.51 16.12
N ARG A 414 20.72 -7.02 17.25
CA ARG A 414 21.99 -6.26 17.32
C ARG A 414 23.14 -7.13 16.82
N LEU A 415 23.81 -6.76 15.73
CA LEU A 415 24.99 -7.49 15.24
C LEU A 415 26.15 -7.35 16.25
N ARG A 416 26.71 -8.48 16.73
CA ARG A 416 27.97 -8.44 17.47
C ARG A 416 29.10 -8.19 16.48
N LYS A 417 29.86 -7.11 16.73
CA LYS A 417 31.08 -6.76 15.99
C LYS A 417 32.05 -7.96 16.06
N ALA A 418 32.40 -8.55 14.92
CA ALA A 418 33.45 -9.56 14.87
C ALA A 418 34.74 -8.90 15.35
N ASN A 419 35.26 -9.36 16.49
CA ASN A 419 36.54 -8.88 17.00
C ASN A 419 37.63 -9.63 16.24
N ILE A 420 38.61 -8.92 15.67
CA ILE A 420 39.69 -9.50 14.84
C ILE A 420 40.56 -10.52 15.62
N THR A 421 40.34 -10.67 16.93
CA THR A 421 41.01 -11.67 17.76
C THR A 421 40.34 -13.05 17.80
N ASP A 422 39.14 -13.24 17.24
CA ASP A 422 38.50 -14.57 17.14
C ASP A 422 39.01 -15.39 15.93
N VAL A 423 40.13 -14.99 15.33
CA VAL A 423 40.87 -15.86 14.40
C VAL A 423 41.70 -16.82 15.25
N ASP A 424 41.06 -17.89 15.72
CA ASP A 424 41.77 -19.04 16.26
C ASP A 424 42.67 -19.61 15.16
N TYR A 425 43.96 -19.52 15.44
CA TYR A 425 45.09 -20.12 14.74
C TYR A 425 45.09 -21.64 14.98
N GLU A 426 45.77 -22.39 14.10
CA GLU A 426 46.08 -23.84 14.15
C GLU A 426 45.06 -24.81 13.51
N ASP A 427 45.20 -25.02 12.18
CA ASP A 427 45.34 -26.38 11.63
C ASP A 427 45.77 -26.32 10.14
N ALA A 428 47.07 -26.56 9.90
CA ALA A 428 47.67 -27.27 8.75
C ALA A 428 49.09 -26.73 8.48
N MET A 429 50.08 -27.53 8.90
CA MET A 429 51.47 -27.50 8.41
C MET A 429 51.55 -27.69 6.89
#